data_AF-A0A9E5N3T4-F1
#
_entry.id   AF-A0A9E5N3T4-F1
#
_cell.length_a   1.000
_cell.length_b   1.000
_cell.length_c   1.000
_cell.angle_alpha   90.00
_cell.angle_beta   90.00
_cell.angle_gamma   90.00
#
_symmetry.space_group_name_H-M   'P 1'
#
loop_
_entity.id
_entity.type
_entity.pdbx_description
1 polymer ?
#
loop_
_entity_poly.entity_id
_entity_poly.type
_entity_poly.pdbx_seq_one_letter_code
_entity_poly.pdbx_strand_id
1 'polypeptide(L)'
;MPKTFAEINEKIKKGEAVVVTAEEVIDLVRKKGEKRVAREVDVVTTATFGPMCSSGALLNFGHSDPPIKMQKVWLNDVPAYAGVAAVDAYIGATELSETRGMEYGGAHVIEDLISGKKVRLRATAYGTDCYPRKEFDSYITLDSVNQAILFNPRNAYQNYAVATNSSDETIYTYMGVLLPNFGNANYCNSSQLSPLINDPLYRTIGIGTRIFLGGAQGYVAWEGTQHNPLQKRDEKTKIPLAPAGTLCLIGNLKEMSRDFLRAAIFYRYGVTLTVGVGIPIPILDEEMAHFVSVSDEDIYTTVVDYSVPRREKPNFGKVSYKELRSGEIEIRKKRVPTAPLSSLYKAREIAQVLKGWIKKGKFFLQEPIQRLPVDEKFKPLDIRR
;
A
#
# COMPACT_ATOMS: atom_id res chain seq x y z
N MET A 1 -4.52 -29.25 17.03
CA MET A 1 -5.68 -28.42 16.69
C MET A 1 -5.18 -27.07 16.24
N PRO A 2 -5.77 -26.48 15.18
CA PRO A 2 -5.45 -25.12 14.79
C PRO A 2 -5.86 -24.15 15.89
N LYS A 3 -5.08 -23.09 16.08
CA LYS A 3 -5.46 -21.95 16.91
C LYS A 3 -6.54 -21.14 16.21
N THR A 4 -7.35 -20.45 17.00
CA THR A 4 -8.38 -19.51 16.54
C THR A 4 -7.99 -18.07 16.82
N PHE A 5 -8.61 -17.13 16.11
CA PHE A 5 -8.46 -15.70 16.40
C PHE A 5 -8.86 -15.36 17.85
N ALA A 6 -9.92 -15.99 18.37
CA ALA A 6 -10.40 -15.79 19.73
C ALA A 6 -9.37 -16.22 20.78
N GLU A 7 -8.77 -17.40 20.63
CA GLU A 7 -7.72 -17.89 21.53
C GLU A 7 -6.49 -16.97 21.53
N ILE A 8 -6.06 -16.50 20.35
CA ILE A 8 -4.92 -15.58 20.24
C ILE A 8 -5.27 -14.23 20.89
N ASN A 9 -6.48 -13.71 20.67
CA ASN A 9 -6.92 -12.46 21.30
C ASN A 9 -7.03 -12.56 22.83
N GLU A 10 -7.44 -13.71 23.37
CA GLU A 10 -7.43 -13.94 24.81
C GLU A 10 -6.00 -13.94 25.38
N LYS A 11 -5.02 -14.53 24.67
CA LYS A 11 -3.61 -14.40 25.05
C LYS A 11 -3.11 -12.96 24.97
N ILE A 12 -3.51 -12.20 23.95
CA ILE A 12 -3.16 -10.77 23.82
C ILE A 12 -3.70 -9.99 25.02
N LYS A 13 -4.96 -10.23 25.39
CA LYS A 13 -5.62 -9.60 26.54
C LYS A 13 -4.92 -9.90 27.86
N LYS A 14 -4.39 -11.11 28.03
CA LYS A 14 -3.62 -11.54 29.21
C LYS A 14 -2.14 -11.10 29.18
N GLY A 15 -1.65 -10.56 28.07
CA GLY A 15 -0.23 -10.24 27.88
C GLY A 15 0.67 -11.46 27.68
N GLU A 16 0.09 -12.61 27.33
CA GLU A 16 0.77 -13.91 27.18
C GLU A 16 1.12 -14.23 25.72
N ALA A 17 0.60 -13.45 24.76
CA ALA A 17 0.78 -13.72 23.34
C ALA A 17 2.25 -13.60 22.90
N VAL A 18 2.74 -14.63 22.19
CA VAL A 18 4.06 -14.62 21.58
C VAL A 18 3.98 -13.95 20.21
N VAL A 19 4.43 -12.70 20.16
CA VAL A 19 4.44 -11.88 18.94
C VAL A 19 5.88 -11.68 18.46
N VAL A 20 6.13 -11.99 17.20
CA VAL A 20 7.42 -11.81 16.52
C VAL A 20 7.23 -11.09 15.18
N THR A 21 8.30 -10.62 14.57
CA THR A 21 8.28 -10.05 13.21
C THR A 21 8.53 -11.11 12.15
N ALA A 22 8.21 -10.80 10.89
CA ALA A 22 8.49 -11.71 9.78
C ALA A 22 9.98 -12.01 9.57
N GLU A 23 10.88 -11.12 10.00
CA GLU A 23 12.32 -11.43 9.99
C GLU A 23 12.71 -12.38 11.13
N GLU A 24 12.16 -12.17 12.34
CA GLU A 24 12.45 -13.02 13.51
C GLU A 24 11.91 -14.44 13.37
N VAL A 25 10.76 -14.64 12.70
CA VAL A 25 10.14 -15.97 12.59
C VAL A 25 10.94 -16.91 11.68
N ILE A 26 11.64 -16.40 10.67
CA ILE A 26 12.47 -17.20 9.76
C ILE A 26 13.55 -17.95 10.56
N ASP A 27 14.27 -17.25 11.44
CA ASP A 27 15.30 -17.87 12.27
C ASP A 27 14.72 -18.82 13.32
N LEU A 28 13.52 -18.53 13.83
CA LEU A 28 12.82 -19.44 14.74
C LEU A 28 12.44 -20.75 14.05
N VAL A 29 11.91 -20.69 12.82
CA VAL A 29 11.56 -21.89 12.04
C VAL A 29 12.81 -22.69 11.71
N ARG A 30 13.90 -22.05 11.28
CA ARG A 30 15.19 -22.73 11.04
C ARG A 30 15.71 -23.48 12.26
N LYS A 31 15.52 -22.94 13.46
CA LYS A 31 16.01 -23.54 14.72
C LYS A 31 15.07 -24.60 15.31
N LYS A 32 13.75 -24.41 15.19
CA LYS A 32 12.73 -25.17 15.92
C LYS A 32 11.81 -26.02 15.04
N GLY A 33 11.76 -25.75 13.74
CA GLY A 33 10.81 -26.33 12.79
C GLY A 33 9.44 -25.66 12.82
N GLU A 34 8.74 -25.72 11.68
CA GLU A 34 7.43 -25.11 11.43
C GLU A 34 6.39 -25.56 12.47
N LYS A 35 6.30 -26.86 12.73
CA LYS A 35 5.38 -27.46 13.71
C LYS A 35 5.51 -26.88 15.12
N ARG A 36 6.75 -26.60 15.57
CA ARG A 36 7.00 -26.05 16.90
C ARG A 36 6.70 -24.56 16.94
N VAL A 37 7.10 -23.83 15.90
CA VAL A 37 6.75 -22.39 15.76
C VAL A 37 5.24 -22.19 15.71
N ALA A 38 4.51 -23.04 14.98
CA ALA A 38 3.05 -22.99 14.92
C ALA A 38 2.38 -23.12 16.29
N ARG A 39 2.97 -23.87 17.22
CA ARG A 39 2.47 -24.03 18.59
C ARG A 39 2.86 -22.86 19.51
N GLU A 40 4.08 -22.36 19.37
CA GLU A 40 4.66 -21.38 20.30
C GLU A 40 4.38 -19.92 19.91
N VAL A 41 4.42 -19.57 18.62
CA VAL A 41 4.23 -18.20 18.13
C VAL A 41 2.76 -17.97 17.84
N ASP A 42 2.19 -16.89 18.36
CA ASP A 42 0.77 -16.55 18.14
C ASP A 42 0.58 -15.61 16.95
N VAL A 43 1.48 -14.63 16.78
CA VAL A 43 1.35 -13.59 15.74
C VAL A 43 2.70 -13.25 15.12
N VAL A 44 2.72 -13.12 13.79
CA VAL A 44 3.82 -12.55 13.03
C VAL A 44 3.43 -11.19 12.47
N THR A 45 4.15 -10.14 12.83
CA THR A 45 3.91 -8.79 12.28
C THR A 45 4.68 -8.57 10.99
N THR A 46 3.95 -8.18 9.95
CA THR A 46 4.45 -7.85 8.62
C THR A 46 4.24 -6.37 8.32
N ALA A 47 4.98 -5.82 7.37
CA ALA A 47 4.89 -4.43 6.99
C ALA A 47 5.45 -4.12 5.60
N THR A 48 4.97 -3.03 5.02
CA THR A 48 5.54 -2.38 3.84
C THR A 48 5.48 -0.86 3.99
N PHE A 49 6.45 -0.19 3.39
CA PHE A 49 6.47 1.26 3.25
C PHE A 49 7.02 1.60 1.87
N GLY A 50 6.15 2.06 0.98
CA GLY A 50 6.50 2.28 -0.41
C GLY A 50 5.52 3.21 -1.13
N PRO A 51 5.86 3.65 -2.35
CA PRO A 51 5.00 4.51 -3.15
C PRO A 51 3.72 3.75 -3.54
N MET A 52 2.57 4.31 -3.20
CA MET A 52 1.25 3.76 -3.49
C MET A 52 0.37 4.86 -4.10
N CYS A 53 0.53 5.05 -5.41
CA CYS A 53 -0.13 6.12 -6.16
C CYS A 53 -1.66 6.04 -6.12
N SER A 54 -2.22 4.84 -6.01
CA SER A 54 -3.66 4.59 -5.89
C SER A 54 -4.15 4.77 -4.45
N SER A 55 -3.93 5.98 -3.94
CA SER A 55 -4.32 6.45 -2.61
C SER A 55 -5.05 7.79 -2.72
N GLY A 56 -5.83 8.15 -1.71
CA GLY A 56 -6.53 9.43 -1.68
C GLY A 56 -7.34 9.62 -0.40
N ALA A 57 -7.95 10.78 -0.27
CA ALA A 57 -8.73 11.12 0.91
C ALA A 57 -10.12 11.63 0.53
N LEU A 58 -11.15 11.12 1.20
CA LEU A 58 -12.49 11.65 1.19
C LEU A 58 -12.63 12.65 2.36
N LEU A 59 -12.99 13.89 2.05
CA LEU A 59 -13.10 14.98 3.00
C LEU A 59 -14.54 15.51 3.02
N ASN A 60 -15.04 15.78 4.22
CA ASN A 60 -16.30 16.51 4.42
C ASN A 60 -16.00 17.85 5.09
N PHE A 61 -16.29 18.95 4.40
CA PHE A 61 -15.93 20.29 4.83
C PHE A 61 -16.98 20.95 5.75
N GLY A 62 -18.20 20.40 5.80
CA GLY A 62 -19.36 21.09 6.37
C GLY A 62 -19.86 22.23 5.48
N HIS A 63 -21.07 22.72 5.76
CA HIS A 63 -21.62 23.86 5.04
C HIS A 63 -21.07 25.18 5.56
N SER A 64 -20.82 26.09 4.62
CA SER A 64 -20.70 27.53 4.90
C SER A 64 -22.05 28.14 5.26
N ASP A 65 -22.04 29.39 5.72
CA ASP A 65 -23.25 30.22 5.84
C ASP A 65 -23.14 31.46 4.93
N PRO A 66 -24.03 31.67 3.95
CA PRO A 66 -25.04 30.73 3.47
C PRO A 66 -24.46 29.42 2.90
N PRO A 67 -25.26 28.34 2.83
CA PRO A 67 -24.79 27.02 2.42
C PRO A 67 -24.46 26.93 0.94
N ILE A 68 -23.52 26.05 0.61
CA ILE A 68 -23.01 25.79 -0.74
C ILE A 68 -23.15 24.31 -1.10
N LYS A 69 -23.43 24.05 -2.39
CA LYS A 69 -23.33 22.72 -3.02
C LYS A 69 -22.15 22.74 -3.98
N MET A 70 -20.98 22.39 -3.47
CA MET A 70 -19.71 22.49 -4.18
C MET A 70 -19.74 21.61 -5.44
N GLN A 71 -19.60 22.23 -6.60
CA GLN A 71 -19.58 21.54 -7.91
C GLN A 71 -18.15 21.31 -8.40
N LYS A 72 -17.26 22.27 -8.17
CA LYS A 72 -15.82 22.12 -8.38
C LYS A 72 -15.11 22.55 -7.11
N VAL A 73 -14.09 21.79 -6.72
CA VAL A 73 -13.34 21.98 -5.47
C VAL A 73 -11.86 21.93 -5.78
N TRP A 74 -11.10 22.83 -5.14
CA TRP A 74 -9.65 22.83 -5.17
C TRP A 74 -9.10 22.96 -3.75
N LEU A 75 -8.02 22.23 -3.49
CA LEU A 75 -7.27 22.26 -2.24
C LEU A 75 -5.82 22.66 -2.55
N ASN A 76 -5.41 23.88 -2.18
CA ASN A 76 -4.13 24.47 -2.64
C ASN A 76 -3.94 24.36 -4.17
N ASP A 77 -4.99 24.72 -4.92
CA ASP A 77 -5.05 24.62 -6.39
C ASP A 77 -4.86 23.19 -6.96
N VAL A 78 -4.99 22.16 -6.13
CA VAL A 78 -5.13 20.77 -6.59
C VAL A 78 -6.62 20.46 -6.72
N PRO A 79 -7.11 20.08 -7.91
CA PRO A 79 -8.49 19.64 -8.07
C PRO A 79 -8.84 18.50 -7.11
N ALA A 80 -10.02 18.57 -6.51
CA ALA A 80 -10.61 17.46 -5.76
C ALA A 80 -11.95 17.10 -6.41
N TYR A 81 -12.20 15.80 -6.57
CA TYR A 81 -13.42 15.29 -7.17
C TYR A 81 -14.60 15.59 -6.26
N ALA A 82 -15.41 16.58 -6.64
CA ALA A 82 -16.73 16.84 -6.08
C ALA A 82 -17.76 15.88 -6.68
N GLY A 83 -19.07 16.13 -6.47
CA GLY A 83 -20.13 15.28 -7.02
C GLY A 83 -20.40 14.02 -6.21
N VAL A 84 -19.73 13.85 -5.06
CA VAL A 84 -20.09 12.85 -4.03
C VAL A 84 -21.34 13.29 -3.27
N ALA A 85 -21.34 14.53 -2.79
CA ALA A 85 -22.46 15.20 -2.13
C ALA A 85 -22.23 16.73 -2.14
N ALA A 86 -22.91 17.50 -1.28
CA ALA A 86 -22.88 18.96 -1.33
C ALA A 86 -21.57 19.59 -0.84
N VAL A 87 -20.90 18.98 0.16
CA VAL A 87 -19.68 19.52 0.78
C VAL A 87 -18.61 18.44 0.98
N ASP A 88 -18.67 17.42 0.12
CA ASP A 88 -17.80 16.26 0.13
C ASP A 88 -16.95 16.26 -1.13
N ALA A 89 -15.65 16.00 -0.98
CA ALA A 89 -14.75 15.84 -2.11
C ALA A 89 -13.72 14.74 -1.87
N TYR A 90 -13.36 14.04 -2.93
CA TYR A 90 -12.27 13.06 -2.93
C TYR A 90 -11.03 13.64 -3.62
N ILE A 91 -9.92 13.74 -2.90
CA ILE A 91 -8.63 14.15 -3.46
C ILE A 91 -7.75 12.94 -3.73
N GLY A 92 -7.42 12.71 -5.00
CA GLY A 92 -6.51 11.65 -5.42
C GLY A 92 -5.05 12.05 -5.18
N ALA A 93 -4.23 11.15 -4.65
CA ALA A 93 -2.84 11.44 -4.31
C ALA A 93 -1.99 11.90 -5.52
N THR A 94 -2.31 11.42 -6.71
CA THR A 94 -1.58 11.73 -7.95
C THR A 94 -2.09 12.98 -8.67
N GLU A 95 -3.20 13.58 -8.21
CA GLU A 95 -3.76 14.76 -8.85
C GLU A 95 -2.77 15.92 -8.73
N LEU A 96 -2.52 16.63 -9.83
CA LEU A 96 -1.50 17.67 -9.88
C LEU A 96 -2.10 19.03 -9.53
N SER A 97 -1.27 19.90 -8.98
CA SER A 97 -1.64 21.31 -8.83
C SER A 97 -1.77 21.98 -10.20
N GLU A 98 -2.84 22.74 -10.40
CA GLU A 98 -3.02 23.55 -11.62
C GLU A 98 -1.98 24.67 -11.74
N THR A 99 -1.42 25.13 -10.62
CA THR A 99 -0.45 26.23 -10.57
C THR A 99 1.00 25.77 -10.44
N ARG A 100 1.25 24.63 -9.78
CA ARG A 100 2.59 24.12 -9.50
C ARG A 100 2.97 22.84 -10.26
N GLY A 101 2.05 22.25 -11.03
CA GLY A 101 2.30 21.05 -11.83
C GLY A 101 2.83 19.88 -10.98
N MET A 102 3.91 19.24 -11.42
CA MET A 102 4.48 18.05 -10.74
C MET A 102 5.20 18.35 -9.43
N GLU A 103 5.40 19.61 -9.06
CA GLU A 103 6.06 19.98 -7.79
C GLU A 103 5.13 19.89 -6.58
N TYR A 104 3.81 19.80 -6.80
CA TYR A 104 2.81 19.70 -5.74
C TYR A 104 1.54 19.03 -6.26
N GLY A 105 0.86 18.27 -5.41
CA GLY A 105 -0.32 17.52 -5.81
C GLY A 105 -1.08 16.97 -4.62
N GLY A 106 -2.04 16.08 -4.86
CA GLY A 106 -2.94 15.57 -3.82
C GLY A 106 -2.23 14.90 -2.66
N ALA A 107 -1.13 14.18 -2.91
CA ALA A 107 -0.32 13.60 -1.83
C ALA A 107 0.26 14.68 -0.90
N HIS A 108 0.66 15.84 -1.45
CA HIS A 108 1.18 16.96 -0.67
C HIS A 108 0.07 17.66 0.11
N VAL A 109 -1.15 17.79 -0.45
CA VAL A 109 -2.32 18.27 0.31
C VAL A 109 -2.60 17.35 1.50
N ILE A 110 -2.59 16.03 1.28
CA ILE A 110 -2.78 15.04 2.34
C ILE A 110 -1.67 15.17 3.40
N GLU A 111 -0.40 15.25 3.01
CA GLU A 111 0.73 15.44 3.94
C GLU A 111 0.64 16.77 4.70
N ASP A 112 0.22 17.85 4.04
CA ASP A 112 0.07 19.16 4.66
C ASP A 112 -1.04 19.16 5.71
N LEU A 113 -2.19 18.52 5.44
CA LEU A 113 -3.28 18.37 6.40
C LEU A 113 -2.83 17.58 7.64
N ILE A 114 -2.20 16.41 7.48
CA ILE A 114 -1.70 15.61 8.62
C ILE A 114 -0.55 16.29 9.37
N SER A 115 0.12 17.25 8.72
CA SER A 115 1.14 18.10 9.37
C SER A 115 0.55 19.32 10.06
N GLY A 116 -0.78 19.43 10.15
CA GLY A 116 -1.49 20.54 10.79
C GLY A 116 -1.43 21.87 10.02
N LYS A 117 -1.04 21.85 8.75
CA LYS A 117 -0.97 23.07 7.93
C LYS A 117 -2.36 23.47 7.44
N LYS A 118 -2.50 24.78 7.19
CA LYS A 118 -3.68 25.33 6.52
C LYS A 118 -3.64 24.99 5.04
N VAL A 119 -4.76 24.54 4.51
CA VAL A 119 -4.98 24.27 3.08
C VAL A 119 -6.08 25.20 2.59
N ARG A 120 -5.84 25.93 1.51
CA ARG A 120 -6.84 26.81 0.88
C ARG A 120 -7.88 25.94 0.19
N LEU A 121 -9.13 26.07 0.61
CA LEU A 121 -10.30 25.46 0.00
C LEU A 121 -10.98 26.50 -0.88
N ARG A 122 -10.98 26.25 -2.19
CA ARG A 122 -11.75 27.02 -3.17
C ARG A 122 -12.84 26.14 -3.75
N ALA A 123 -14.05 26.67 -3.88
CA ALA A 123 -15.15 25.95 -4.50
C ALA A 123 -16.05 26.87 -5.33
N THR A 124 -16.58 26.32 -6.42
CA THR A 124 -17.61 26.97 -7.24
C THR A 124 -18.85 26.07 -7.33
N ALA A 125 -20.01 26.69 -7.42
CA ALA A 125 -21.31 26.05 -7.48
C ALA A 125 -22.25 26.84 -8.40
N TYR A 126 -23.22 26.15 -9.00
CA TYR A 126 -24.24 26.78 -9.85
C TYR A 126 -25.32 27.55 -9.05
N GLY A 127 -25.43 27.27 -7.74
CA GLY A 127 -26.42 27.86 -6.83
C GLY A 127 -27.81 27.24 -6.97
N THR A 128 -28.50 27.02 -5.86
CA THR A 128 -29.89 26.56 -5.78
C THR A 128 -30.62 27.24 -4.62
N ASP A 129 -31.93 27.07 -4.51
CA ASP A 129 -32.70 27.61 -3.38
C ASP A 129 -32.18 27.09 -2.02
N CYS A 130 -31.84 25.80 -1.93
CA CYS A 130 -31.26 25.21 -0.71
C CYS A 130 -29.78 25.59 -0.47
N TYR A 131 -29.07 26.06 -1.51
CA TYR A 131 -27.61 26.26 -1.51
C TYR A 131 -27.29 27.51 -2.34
N PRO A 132 -27.62 28.71 -1.85
CA PRO A 132 -27.60 29.92 -2.68
C PRO A 132 -26.18 30.42 -2.94
N ARG A 133 -25.19 30.02 -2.13
CA ARG A 133 -23.79 30.41 -2.31
C ARG A 133 -23.21 29.75 -3.56
N LYS A 134 -22.63 30.57 -4.45
CA LYS A 134 -22.01 30.13 -5.71
C LYS A 134 -20.49 30.02 -5.66
N GLU A 135 -19.85 30.73 -4.74
CA GLU A 135 -18.39 30.74 -4.60
C GLU A 135 -18.00 30.68 -3.12
N PHE A 136 -16.91 29.98 -2.85
CA PHE A 136 -16.30 29.88 -1.52
C PHE A 136 -14.78 29.84 -1.65
N ASP A 137 -14.10 30.62 -0.81
CA ASP A 137 -12.64 30.68 -0.74
C ASP A 137 -12.24 30.95 0.71
N SER A 138 -11.60 29.96 1.33
CA SER A 138 -11.15 30.05 2.72
C SER A 138 -10.03 29.05 2.99
N TYR A 139 -9.63 28.90 4.25
CA TYR A 139 -8.64 27.91 4.68
C TYR A 139 -9.28 26.90 5.61
N ILE A 140 -8.89 25.63 5.42
CA ILE A 140 -9.22 24.52 6.31
C ILE A 140 -7.95 23.96 6.93
N THR A 141 -8.12 23.22 8.03
CA THR A 141 -7.11 22.35 8.64
C THR A 141 -7.73 20.97 8.81
N LEU A 142 -6.93 19.97 9.16
CA LEU A 142 -7.44 18.63 9.44
C LEU A 142 -8.45 18.61 10.61
N ASP A 143 -8.26 19.50 11.59
CA ASP A 143 -9.15 19.61 12.75
C ASP A 143 -10.47 20.31 12.41
N SER A 144 -10.47 21.21 11.42
CA SER A 144 -11.67 22.00 11.07
C SER A 144 -12.65 21.28 10.14
N VAL A 145 -12.25 20.16 9.52
CA VAL A 145 -13.16 19.35 8.68
C VAL A 145 -13.89 18.32 9.53
N ASN A 146 -15.08 17.88 9.13
CA ASN A 146 -15.85 16.91 9.90
C ASN A 146 -15.22 15.51 9.80
N GLN A 147 -15.06 15.03 8.56
CA GLN A 147 -14.45 13.74 8.25
C GLN A 147 -13.24 13.94 7.34
N ALA A 148 -12.21 13.15 7.62
CA ALA A 148 -11.06 12.99 6.73
C ALA A 148 -10.72 11.49 6.70
N ILE A 149 -11.14 10.82 5.63
CA ILE A 149 -11.03 9.37 5.49
C ILE A 149 -9.96 9.10 4.44
N LEU A 150 -8.87 8.45 4.82
CA LEU A 150 -7.93 7.92 3.83
C LEU A 150 -8.58 6.69 3.21
N PHE A 151 -8.87 6.75 1.91
CA PHE A 151 -9.47 5.66 1.17
C PHE A 151 -8.58 5.33 -0.03
N ASN A 152 -7.93 4.19 0.04
CA ASN A 152 -6.94 3.78 -0.94
C ASN A 152 -7.50 2.58 -1.71
N PRO A 153 -8.00 2.78 -2.94
CA PRO A 153 -8.66 1.72 -3.70
C PRO A 153 -7.72 0.58 -4.10
N ARG A 154 -6.39 0.77 -4.01
CA ARG A 154 -5.41 -0.26 -4.36
C ARG A 154 -4.05 0.01 -3.71
N ASN A 155 -3.64 -0.81 -2.77
CA ASN A 155 -2.40 -0.73 -2.03
C ASN A 155 -1.81 -2.14 -1.81
N ALA A 156 -0.62 -2.21 -1.20
CA ALA A 156 0.01 -3.45 -0.73
C ALA A 156 0.00 -4.60 -1.75
N TYR A 157 0.56 -4.37 -2.95
CA TYR A 157 0.66 -5.39 -4.01
C TYR A 157 1.33 -6.69 -3.52
N GLN A 158 0.73 -7.83 -3.87
CA GLN A 158 1.29 -9.16 -3.71
C GLN A 158 2.33 -9.38 -4.80
N ASN A 159 3.59 -9.29 -4.38
CA ASN A 159 4.76 -9.21 -5.26
C ASN A 159 4.68 -8.07 -6.29
N TYR A 160 5.77 -7.83 -7.00
CA TYR A 160 5.84 -6.76 -7.99
C TYR A 160 6.95 -7.00 -9.00
N ALA A 161 6.88 -6.40 -10.19
CA ALA A 161 7.91 -6.55 -11.22
C ALA A 161 9.19 -5.75 -10.92
N VAL A 162 10.30 -6.20 -11.49
CA VAL A 162 11.54 -5.44 -11.58
C VAL A 162 11.54 -4.69 -12.91
N ALA A 163 11.67 -3.38 -12.87
CA ALA A 163 11.62 -2.53 -14.05
C ALA A 163 13.04 -2.24 -14.56
N THR A 164 13.26 -2.49 -15.85
CA THR A 164 14.50 -2.12 -16.55
C THR A 164 14.16 -1.47 -17.90
N ASN A 165 15.18 -1.04 -18.64
CA ASN A 165 15.04 -0.31 -19.89
C ASN A 165 16.05 -0.82 -20.92
N SER A 166 15.57 -1.47 -21.99
CA SER A 166 16.47 -1.95 -23.05
C SER A 166 16.72 -0.96 -24.19
N SER A 167 16.01 0.17 -24.25
CA SER A 167 16.20 1.18 -25.29
C SER A 167 17.46 2.01 -25.06
N ASP A 168 17.78 2.85 -26.05
CA ASP A 168 18.91 3.78 -26.06
C ASP A 168 18.60 5.13 -25.39
N GLU A 169 17.35 5.37 -24.97
CA GLU A 169 16.93 6.59 -24.29
C GLU A 169 16.62 6.37 -22.80
N THR A 170 16.79 7.41 -21.98
CA THR A 170 16.33 7.39 -20.57
C THR A 170 14.82 7.55 -20.51
N ILE A 171 14.14 6.66 -19.77
CA ILE A 171 12.70 6.74 -19.55
C ILE A 171 12.36 7.08 -18.09
N TYR A 172 11.26 7.81 -17.91
CA TYR A 172 10.79 8.31 -16.61
C TYR A 172 9.47 7.62 -16.26
N THR A 173 9.46 6.85 -15.18
CA THR A 173 8.34 5.95 -14.86
C THR A 173 7.92 6.04 -13.39
N TYR A 174 6.80 5.43 -13.03
CA TYR A 174 6.44 5.23 -11.61
C TYR A 174 7.43 4.32 -10.86
N MET A 175 8.30 3.61 -11.58
CA MET A 175 9.40 2.84 -11.02
C MET A 175 10.68 3.67 -10.88
N GLY A 176 10.61 4.99 -11.06
CA GLY A 176 11.76 5.89 -11.08
C GLY A 176 12.37 6.02 -12.49
N VAL A 177 13.55 6.65 -12.52
CA VAL A 177 14.34 6.83 -13.74
C VAL A 177 14.98 5.50 -14.13
N LEU A 178 14.79 5.09 -15.38
CA LEU A 178 15.41 3.89 -15.95
C LEU A 178 16.35 4.30 -17.08
N LEU A 179 17.63 4.05 -16.86
CA LEU A 179 18.74 4.40 -17.73
C LEU A 179 18.81 3.45 -18.94
N PRO A 180 19.27 3.96 -20.10
CA PRO A 180 19.29 3.20 -21.34
C PRO A 180 20.20 1.97 -21.26
N ASN A 181 19.97 1.02 -22.16
CA ASN A 181 20.78 -0.17 -22.38
C ASN A 181 20.98 -1.00 -21.10
N PHE A 182 19.94 -1.18 -20.31
CA PHE A 182 19.97 -1.84 -18.99
C PHE A 182 20.93 -1.14 -18.03
N GLY A 183 20.85 0.18 -17.92
CA GLY A 183 21.72 0.94 -17.02
C GLY A 183 21.38 0.75 -15.54
N ASN A 184 20.13 0.39 -15.22
CA ASN A 184 19.68 0.02 -13.88
C ASN A 184 18.41 -0.85 -13.92
N ALA A 185 18.07 -1.41 -12.75
CA ALA A 185 16.87 -2.18 -12.51
C ALA A 185 16.21 -1.77 -11.18
N ASN A 186 15.05 -1.13 -11.24
CA ASN A 186 14.35 -0.68 -10.03
C ASN A 186 13.27 -1.68 -9.61
N TYR A 187 13.07 -1.87 -8.32
CA TYR A 187 12.09 -2.83 -7.79
C TYR A 187 11.34 -2.26 -6.57
N CYS A 188 10.13 -2.77 -6.30
CA CYS A 188 9.29 -2.27 -5.22
C CYS A 188 8.60 -3.44 -4.49
N ASN A 189 9.07 -3.77 -3.30
CA ASN A 189 8.38 -4.62 -2.32
C ASN A 189 9.22 -4.67 -1.04
N SER A 190 8.61 -5.00 0.10
CA SER A 190 9.34 -5.33 1.33
C SER A 190 9.70 -6.82 1.46
N SER A 191 9.39 -7.63 0.44
CA SER A 191 9.69 -9.05 0.28
C SER A 191 9.32 -9.89 1.49
N GLN A 192 10.26 -10.47 2.24
CA GLN A 192 9.96 -11.30 3.41
C GLN A 192 9.21 -10.54 4.52
N LEU A 193 9.23 -9.20 4.54
CA LEU A 193 8.39 -8.40 5.45
C LEU A 193 6.99 -8.12 4.90
N SER A 194 6.71 -8.38 3.62
CA SER A 194 5.48 -7.94 2.96
C SER A 194 4.25 -8.74 3.42
N PRO A 195 3.13 -8.08 3.77
CA PRO A 195 1.93 -8.77 4.24
C PRO A 195 1.40 -9.86 3.31
N LEU A 196 1.17 -9.54 2.04
CA LEU A 196 0.58 -10.49 1.09
C LEU A 196 1.56 -11.57 0.60
N ILE A 197 2.87 -11.40 0.85
CA ILE A 197 3.86 -12.47 0.63
C ILE A 197 3.78 -13.50 1.76
N ASN A 198 3.55 -13.06 2.99
CA ASN A 198 3.42 -13.90 4.19
C ASN A 198 2.02 -14.53 4.35
N ASP A 199 1.05 -14.08 3.56
CA ASP A 199 -0.26 -14.73 3.40
C ASP A 199 -0.58 -14.93 1.90
N PRO A 200 0.17 -15.81 1.22
CA PRO A 200 0.16 -15.90 -0.24
C PRO A 200 -1.21 -16.30 -0.81
N LEU A 201 -2.04 -16.98 -0.01
CA LEU A 201 -3.35 -17.48 -0.41
C LEU A 201 -4.52 -16.74 0.29
N TYR A 202 -4.25 -15.59 0.92
CA TYR A 202 -5.25 -14.76 1.61
C TYR A 202 -6.06 -15.53 2.67
N ARG A 203 -5.42 -16.44 3.40
CA ARG A 203 -6.06 -17.27 4.43
C ARG A 203 -6.51 -16.44 5.62
N THR A 204 -5.76 -15.40 5.95
CA THR A 204 -5.91 -14.56 7.16
C THR A 204 -6.19 -13.10 6.84
N ILE A 205 -5.91 -12.66 5.61
CA ILE A 205 -6.17 -11.30 5.13
C ILE A 205 -7.39 -11.31 4.21
N GLY A 206 -8.43 -10.58 4.62
CA GLY A 206 -9.64 -10.32 3.85
C GLY A 206 -10.41 -9.09 4.33
N ILE A 207 -11.64 -8.92 3.85
CA ILE A 207 -12.49 -7.79 4.19
C ILE A 207 -12.69 -7.73 5.71
N GLY A 208 -12.51 -6.53 6.29
CA GLY A 208 -12.60 -6.30 7.73
C GLY A 208 -11.33 -6.62 8.51
N THR A 209 -10.28 -7.13 7.88
CA THR A 209 -8.98 -7.34 8.56
C THR A 209 -8.48 -6.01 9.11
N ARG A 210 -8.19 -5.97 10.41
CA ARG A 210 -7.64 -4.80 11.08
C ARG A 210 -6.14 -4.68 10.77
N ILE A 211 -5.69 -3.48 10.45
CA ILE A 211 -4.32 -3.20 10.02
C ILE A 211 -3.74 -1.96 10.71
N PHE A 212 -2.42 -1.83 10.66
CA PHE A 212 -1.74 -0.55 10.79
C PHE A 212 -1.79 0.16 9.43
N LEU A 213 -2.26 1.41 9.40
CA LEU A 213 -2.30 2.25 8.20
C LEU A 213 -1.88 3.67 8.55
N GLY A 214 -0.77 4.14 7.98
CA GLY A 214 -0.35 5.54 8.12
C GLY A 214 -0.08 6.00 9.56
N GLY A 215 0.26 5.10 10.49
CA GLY A 215 0.46 5.44 11.91
C GLY A 215 -0.76 5.23 12.80
N ALA A 216 -1.91 4.88 12.22
CA ALA A 216 -3.16 4.63 12.92
C ALA A 216 -3.67 3.19 12.71
N GLN A 217 -4.80 2.85 13.32
CA GLN A 217 -5.55 1.65 12.97
C GLN A 217 -6.37 1.92 11.70
N GLY A 218 -6.45 0.92 10.82
CA GLY A 218 -7.28 0.93 9.64
C GLY A 218 -7.81 -0.47 9.33
N TYR A 219 -8.46 -0.61 8.18
CA TYR A 219 -9.06 -1.86 7.77
C TYR A 219 -8.85 -2.14 6.28
N VAL A 220 -8.84 -3.42 5.93
CA VAL A 220 -9.07 -3.86 4.56
C VAL A 220 -10.56 -3.68 4.25
N ALA A 221 -10.88 -2.74 3.37
CA ALA A 221 -12.26 -2.43 2.99
C ALA A 221 -12.79 -3.40 1.93
N TRP A 222 -11.94 -3.85 1.01
CA TRP A 222 -12.27 -4.69 -0.15
C TRP A 222 -11.00 -5.29 -0.77
N GLU A 223 -11.11 -6.13 -1.80
CA GLU A 223 -9.96 -6.32 -2.71
C GLU A 223 -9.62 -5.01 -3.43
N GLY A 224 -8.34 -4.83 -3.78
CA GLY A 224 -7.93 -3.64 -4.53
C GLY A 224 -8.39 -3.69 -5.98
N THR A 225 -8.57 -2.54 -6.63
CA THR A 225 -9.14 -2.42 -8.00
C THR A 225 -8.35 -3.11 -9.13
N GLN A 226 -7.16 -3.66 -8.85
CA GLN A 226 -6.40 -4.51 -9.76
C GLN A 226 -5.98 -5.83 -9.11
N HIS A 227 -6.81 -6.34 -8.22
CA HIS A 227 -6.61 -7.65 -7.62
C HIS A 227 -6.54 -8.72 -8.72
N ASN A 228 -5.42 -9.46 -8.76
CA ASN A 228 -5.17 -10.46 -9.80
C ASN A 228 -4.66 -11.77 -9.16
N PRO A 229 -5.55 -12.58 -8.56
CA PRO A 229 -5.17 -13.71 -7.73
C PRO A 229 -4.69 -14.93 -8.55
N LEU A 230 -5.07 -15.00 -9.83
CA LEU A 230 -4.78 -16.09 -10.78
C LEU A 230 -3.38 -16.04 -11.42
N GLN A 231 -2.49 -15.15 -10.95
CA GLN A 231 -1.11 -15.12 -11.40
C GLN A 231 -0.40 -16.46 -11.17
N LYS A 232 0.57 -16.79 -12.03
CA LYS A 232 1.41 -17.99 -11.84
C LYS A 232 2.16 -17.87 -10.53
N ARG A 233 2.07 -18.91 -9.70
CA ARG A 233 2.69 -18.99 -8.38
C ARG A 233 3.85 -19.98 -8.38
N ASP A 234 4.78 -19.76 -7.48
CA ASP A 234 5.78 -20.73 -7.13
C ASP A 234 5.13 -21.96 -6.47
N GLU A 235 5.64 -23.17 -6.78
CA GLU A 235 5.01 -24.41 -6.33
C GLU A 235 5.19 -24.66 -4.83
N LYS A 236 6.33 -24.24 -4.27
CA LYS A 236 6.67 -24.43 -2.86
C LYS A 236 6.06 -23.32 -2.00
N THR A 237 6.42 -22.08 -2.30
CA THR A 237 6.05 -20.92 -1.46
C THR A 237 4.64 -20.40 -1.72
N LYS A 238 4.01 -20.78 -2.85
CA LYS A 238 2.72 -20.25 -3.33
C LYS A 238 2.70 -18.76 -3.62
N ILE A 239 3.86 -18.09 -3.56
CA ILE A 239 3.99 -16.66 -3.86
C ILE A 239 3.89 -16.46 -5.39
N PRO A 240 3.12 -15.48 -5.88
CA PRO A 240 3.06 -15.15 -7.30
C PRO A 240 4.42 -14.70 -7.85
N LEU A 241 4.69 -14.97 -9.12
CA LEU A 241 5.95 -14.62 -9.79
C LEU A 241 5.92 -13.25 -10.49
N ALA A 242 4.79 -12.56 -10.39
CA ALA A 242 4.46 -11.29 -11.03
C ALA A 242 3.44 -10.52 -10.15
N PRO A 243 3.16 -9.22 -10.42
CA PRO A 243 2.18 -8.46 -9.65
C PRO A 243 0.80 -9.14 -9.61
N ALA A 244 0.28 -9.41 -8.42
CA ALA A 244 -0.93 -10.21 -8.23
C ALA A 244 -2.00 -9.48 -7.39
N GLY A 245 -2.39 -10.04 -6.23
CA GLY A 245 -3.38 -9.44 -5.34
C GLY A 245 -3.04 -8.04 -4.88
N THR A 246 -4.06 -7.24 -4.62
CA THR A 246 -3.96 -5.91 -4.00
C THR A 246 -5.07 -5.73 -2.97
N LEU A 247 -4.90 -4.76 -2.07
CA LEU A 247 -5.86 -4.45 -1.01
C LEU A 247 -6.47 -3.06 -1.21
N CYS A 248 -7.79 -2.94 -1.00
CA CYS A 248 -8.44 -1.66 -0.79
C CYS A 248 -8.40 -1.35 0.72
N LEU A 249 -7.85 -0.19 1.10
CA LEU A 249 -7.60 0.15 2.49
C LEU A 249 -8.38 1.40 2.89
N ILE A 250 -8.88 1.41 4.13
CA ILE A 250 -9.60 2.54 4.71
C ILE A 250 -9.09 2.84 6.11
N GLY A 251 -9.00 4.13 6.46
CA GLY A 251 -8.65 4.55 7.81
C GLY A 251 -8.96 6.02 8.08
N ASN A 252 -8.93 6.39 9.36
CA ASN A 252 -9.16 7.77 9.79
C ASN A 252 -7.88 8.60 9.60
N LEU A 253 -7.88 9.52 8.63
CA LEU A 253 -6.71 10.36 8.32
C LEU A 253 -6.35 11.28 9.49
N LYS A 254 -7.32 11.63 10.36
CA LYS A 254 -7.10 12.48 11.54
C LYS A 254 -6.18 11.86 12.60
N GLU A 255 -6.04 10.54 12.61
CA GLU A 255 -5.20 9.80 13.57
C GLU A 255 -3.84 9.42 12.98
N MET A 256 -3.59 9.74 11.71
CA MET A 256 -2.40 9.33 10.99
C MET A 256 -1.25 10.31 11.18
N SER A 257 -0.03 9.83 10.96
CA SER A 257 1.20 10.61 11.11
C SER A 257 1.94 10.73 9.79
N ARG A 258 2.56 11.89 9.58
CA ARG A 258 3.47 12.12 8.47
C ARG A 258 4.65 11.13 8.46
N ASP A 259 5.02 10.53 9.59
CA ASP A 259 6.11 9.54 9.62
C ASP A 259 5.81 8.28 8.80
N PHE A 260 4.53 8.02 8.53
CA PHE A 260 4.03 6.85 7.83
C PHE A 260 3.16 7.19 6.59
N LEU A 261 2.93 8.48 6.32
CA LEU A 261 2.31 9.00 5.10
C LEU A 261 3.12 10.18 4.58
N ARG A 262 3.83 10.01 3.46
CA ARG A 262 4.72 11.05 2.91
C ARG A 262 4.41 11.30 1.45
N ALA A 263 4.30 12.56 1.05
CA ALA A 263 4.27 12.90 -0.36
C ALA A 263 5.66 12.64 -0.96
N ALA A 264 5.68 12.18 -2.20
CA ALA A 264 6.90 12.00 -2.97
C ALA A 264 6.66 12.42 -4.43
N ILE A 265 7.76 12.80 -5.10
CA ILE A 265 7.76 13.17 -6.50
C ILE A 265 8.72 12.22 -7.23
N PHE A 266 8.20 11.49 -8.22
CA PHE A 266 9.05 10.82 -9.20
C PHE A 266 9.38 11.81 -10.30
N TYR A 267 10.67 12.10 -10.45
CA TYR A 267 11.17 13.07 -11.43
C TYR A 267 10.62 12.79 -12.84
N ARG A 268 9.97 13.81 -13.43
CA ARG A 268 9.29 13.77 -14.74
C ARG A 268 8.18 12.72 -14.90
N TYR A 269 7.77 12.05 -13.83
CA TYR A 269 6.63 11.13 -13.85
C TYR A 269 5.43 11.71 -13.11
N GLY A 270 5.62 12.19 -11.87
CA GLY A 270 4.56 12.87 -11.12
C GLY A 270 4.57 12.59 -9.62
N VAL A 271 3.49 13.04 -8.98
CA VAL A 271 3.27 12.98 -7.54
C VAL A 271 2.75 11.60 -7.12
N THR A 272 3.18 11.11 -5.96
CA THR A 272 2.68 9.88 -5.33
C THR A 272 2.66 10.02 -3.81
N LEU A 273 1.92 9.14 -3.14
CA LEU A 273 1.92 9.04 -1.68
C LEU A 273 2.66 7.76 -1.27
N THR A 274 3.70 7.89 -0.45
CA THR A 274 4.34 6.76 0.21
C THR A 274 3.54 6.40 1.47
N VAL A 275 3.06 5.16 1.55
CA VAL A 275 2.13 4.70 2.58
C VAL A 275 2.75 3.58 3.39
N GLY A 276 2.67 3.70 4.71
CA GLY A 276 2.99 2.62 5.66
C GLY A 276 1.79 1.73 5.93
N VAL A 277 1.95 0.44 5.68
CA VAL A 277 0.94 -0.59 5.95
C VAL A 277 1.58 -1.70 6.74
N GLY A 278 0.96 -2.09 7.87
CA GLY A 278 1.37 -3.24 8.67
C GLY A 278 0.19 -4.16 8.91
N ILE A 279 0.39 -5.47 8.77
CA ILE A 279 -0.67 -6.46 8.97
C ILE A 279 -0.16 -7.57 9.89
N PRO A 280 -0.86 -7.88 10.99
CA PRO A 280 -0.51 -9.02 11.81
C PRO A 280 -1.07 -10.29 11.19
N ILE A 281 -0.20 -11.28 10.99
CA ILE A 281 -0.55 -12.61 10.50
C ILE A 281 -0.72 -13.54 11.72
N PRO A 282 -1.95 -14.00 12.01
CA PRO A 282 -2.16 -15.00 13.05
C PRO A 282 -1.58 -16.34 12.61
N ILE A 283 -0.82 -16.97 13.49
CA ILE A 283 -0.30 -18.32 13.24
C ILE A 283 -1.36 -19.31 13.70
N LEU A 284 -2.26 -19.68 12.79
CA LEU A 284 -3.38 -20.58 13.07
C LEU A 284 -2.94 -22.05 13.06
N ASP A 285 -2.00 -22.41 12.20
CA ASP A 285 -1.52 -23.78 12.01
C ASP A 285 -0.09 -23.83 11.46
N GLU A 286 0.38 -25.05 11.21
CA GLU A 286 1.70 -25.33 10.64
C GLU A 286 1.87 -24.76 9.23
N GLU A 287 0.80 -24.73 8.43
CA GLU A 287 0.83 -24.14 7.09
C GLU A 287 1.00 -22.61 7.15
N MET A 288 0.35 -21.92 8.11
CA MET A 288 0.65 -20.50 8.33
C MET A 288 2.09 -20.28 8.78
N ALA A 289 2.65 -21.15 9.64
CA ALA A 289 4.05 -21.06 10.04
C ALA A 289 5.01 -21.24 8.86
N HIS A 290 4.66 -22.11 7.90
CA HIS A 290 5.39 -22.26 6.64
C HIS A 290 5.37 -20.96 5.82
N PHE A 291 4.19 -20.39 5.56
CA PHE A 291 4.04 -19.20 4.71
C PHE A 291 4.73 -17.95 5.25
N VAL A 292 4.77 -17.77 6.59
CA VAL A 292 5.45 -16.61 7.20
C VAL A 292 6.96 -16.77 7.30
N SER A 293 7.50 -17.95 6.99
CA SER A 293 8.92 -18.29 7.15
C SER A 293 9.73 -18.21 5.86
N VAL A 294 9.16 -17.63 4.81
CA VAL A 294 9.81 -17.42 3.51
C VAL A 294 10.90 -16.36 3.61
N SER A 295 12.06 -16.67 3.05
CA SER A 295 13.21 -15.76 3.05
C SER A 295 13.43 -15.14 1.67
N ASP A 296 14.16 -14.03 1.60
CA ASP A 296 14.43 -13.31 0.34
C ASP A 296 15.01 -14.19 -0.80
N GLU A 297 15.63 -15.34 -0.49
CA GLU A 297 16.18 -16.28 -1.49
C GLU A 297 15.12 -17.19 -2.12
N ASP A 298 13.99 -17.38 -1.45
CA ASP A 298 12.87 -18.19 -1.92
C ASP A 298 11.80 -17.33 -2.64
N ILE A 299 11.91 -16.00 -2.55
CA ILE A 299 10.94 -15.07 -3.13
C ILE A 299 11.48 -14.59 -4.48
N TYR A 300 10.81 -14.98 -5.57
CA TYR A 300 11.18 -14.61 -6.93
C TYR A 300 10.22 -13.61 -7.54
N THR A 301 10.74 -12.79 -8.45
CA THR A 301 9.94 -11.91 -9.31
C THR A 301 10.50 -11.87 -10.72
N THR A 302 9.82 -11.19 -11.64
CA THR A 302 10.14 -11.11 -13.06
C THR A 302 10.75 -9.75 -13.42
N VAL A 303 11.83 -9.78 -14.21
CA VAL A 303 12.43 -8.60 -14.82
C VAL A 303 11.69 -8.24 -16.11
N VAL A 304 11.22 -7.00 -16.21
CA VAL A 304 10.32 -6.52 -17.26
C VAL A 304 10.89 -5.27 -17.92
N ASP A 305 10.83 -5.22 -19.25
CA ASP A 305 11.24 -4.05 -20.02
C ASP A 305 10.17 -2.95 -20.01
N TYR A 306 10.48 -1.81 -19.41
CA TYR A 306 9.57 -0.67 -19.39
C TYR A 306 9.68 0.24 -20.60
N SER A 307 10.70 0.06 -21.43
CA SER A 307 10.88 0.81 -22.68
C SER A 307 9.80 0.49 -23.71
N VAL A 308 9.17 -0.69 -23.61
CA VAL A 308 8.09 -1.11 -24.51
C VAL A 308 6.75 -0.54 -23.98
N PRO A 309 6.10 0.40 -24.70
CA PRO A 309 4.87 1.05 -24.27
C PRO A 309 3.64 0.18 -24.57
N ARG A 310 3.68 -1.09 -24.16
CA ARG A 310 2.58 -2.05 -24.30
C ARG A 310 2.20 -2.62 -22.94
N ARG A 311 0.98 -3.17 -22.84
CA ARG A 311 0.50 -3.84 -21.61
C ARG A 311 1.29 -5.10 -21.34
N GLU A 312 1.49 -5.91 -22.37
CA GLU A 312 2.40 -7.04 -22.35
C GLU A 312 3.79 -6.55 -22.73
N LYS A 313 4.75 -6.80 -21.85
CA LYS A 313 6.11 -6.29 -21.94
C LYS A 313 7.09 -7.46 -22.00
N PRO A 314 8.20 -7.36 -22.73
CA PRO A 314 9.25 -8.38 -22.73
C PRO A 314 9.71 -8.69 -21.31
N ASN A 315 9.90 -9.97 -21.02
CA ASN A 315 10.51 -10.44 -19.77
C ASN A 315 11.96 -10.89 -20.01
N PHE A 316 12.81 -10.68 -19.00
CA PHE A 316 14.23 -11.07 -19.05
C PHE A 316 14.58 -12.15 -18.02
N GLY A 317 13.57 -12.93 -17.61
CA GLY A 317 13.73 -13.99 -16.63
C GLY A 317 13.30 -13.58 -15.22
N LYS A 318 13.66 -14.44 -14.26
CA LYS A 318 13.32 -14.27 -12.85
C LYS A 318 14.56 -13.99 -12.02
N VAL A 319 14.38 -13.22 -10.95
CA VAL A 319 15.41 -12.91 -9.96
C VAL A 319 14.80 -13.03 -8.57
N SER A 320 15.61 -13.48 -7.60
CA SER A 320 15.23 -13.50 -6.19
C SER A 320 15.36 -12.11 -5.55
N TYR A 321 14.63 -11.87 -4.47
CA TYR A 321 14.83 -10.64 -3.69
C TYR A 321 16.20 -10.60 -2.99
N LYS A 322 16.83 -11.75 -2.73
CA LYS A 322 18.21 -11.81 -2.25
C LYS A 322 19.20 -11.25 -3.26
N GLU A 323 19.06 -11.63 -4.53
CA GLU A 323 19.88 -11.06 -5.62
C GLU A 323 19.61 -9.57 -5.78
N LEU A 324 18.35 -9.14 -5.81
CA LEU A 324 17.99 -7.72 -5.90
C LEU A 324 18.60 -6.88 -4.78
N ARG A 325 18.66 -7.45 -3.57
CA ARG A 325 19.25 -6.78 -2.38
C ARG A 325 20.76 -6.82 -2.34
N SER A 326 21.43 -7.62 -3.18
CA SER A 326 22.89 -7.58 -3.33
C SER A 326 23.39 -6.28 -3.96
N GLY A 327 22.49 -5.53 -4.61
CA GLY A 327 22.78 -4.27 -5.30
C GLY A 327 22.96 -4.42 -6.81
N GLU A 328 22.91 -5.65 -7.34
CA GLU A 328 23.06 -5.93 -8.75
C GLU A 328 22.45 -7.28 -9.17
N ILE A 329 22.09 -7.39 -10.44
CA ILE A 329 21.63 -8.62 -11.09
C ILE A 329 22.26 -8.77 -12.47
N GLU A 330 22.20 -9.97 -13.04
CA GLU A 330 22.60 -10.20 -14.43
C GLU A 330 21.38 -10.14 -15.37
N ILE A 331 21.45 -9.29 -16.40
CA ILE A 331 20.48 -9.24 -17.49
C ILE A 331 21.25 -9.36 -18.80
N ARG A 332 20.97 -10.39 -19.60
CA ARG A 332 21.67 -10.66 -20.89
C ARG A 332 23.21 -10.62 -20.77
N LYS A 333 23.77 -11.27 -19.74
CA LYS A 333 25.21 -11.30 -19.44
C LYS A 333 25.83 -9.95 -19.06
N LYS A 334 25.00 -8.94 -18.76
CA LYS A 334 25.43 -7.63 -18.25
C LYS A 334 25.06 -7.51 -16.78
N ARG A 335 25.99 -7.03 -15.95
CA ARG A 335 25.71 -6.65 -14.55
C ARG A 335 24.95 -5.32 -14.54
N VAL A 336 23.80 -5.31 -13.89
CA VAL A 336 22.88 -4.19 -13.84
C VAL A 336 22.63 -3.82 -12.38
N PRO A 337 22.93 -2.58 -11.94
CA PRO A 337 22.71 -2.17 -10.57
C PRO A 337 21.21 -2.12 -10.25
N THR A 338 20.85 -2.50 -9.03
CA THR A 338 19.47 -2.55 -8.57
C THR A 338 19.18 -1.46 -7.54
N ALA A 339 17.95 -0.96 -7.53
CA ALA A 339 17.52 0.02 -6.53
C ALA A 339 16.09 -0.26 -6.01
N PRO A 340 15.89 -0.33 -4.67
CA PRO A 340 14.57 -0.47 -4.08
C PRO A 340 13.83 0.88 -4.03
N LEU A 341 12.52 0.84 -4.29
CA LEU A 341 11.60 1.97 -4.09
C LEU A 341 10.88 1.91 -2.73
N SER A 342 10.85 0.74 -2.09
CA SER A 342 10.30 0.57 -0.75
C SER A 342 11.39 0.75 0.30
N SER A 343 11.07 1.40 1.42
CA SER A 343 12.00 1.51 2.55
C SER A 343 11.83 0.36 3.52
N LEU A 344 12.82 -0.54 3.55
CA LEU A 344 12.87 -1.62 4.52
C LEU A 344 13.08 -1.14 5.94
N TYR A 345 13.83 -0.05 6.10
CA TYR A 345 14.00 0.59 7.40
C TYR A 345 12.65 0.99 7.99
N LYS A 346 11.82 1.70 7.21
CA LYS A 346 10.46 2.07 7.65
C LYS A 346 9.53 0.87 7.79
N ALA A 347 9.63 -0.14 6.92
CA ALA A 347 8.85 -1.37 7.08
C ALA A 347 9.18 -2.09 8.41
N ARG A 348 10.46 -2.19 8.79
CA ARG A 348 10.88 -2.75 10.09
C ARG A 348 10.33 -1.95 11.27
N GLU A 349 10.41 -0.62 11.18
CA GLU A 349 9.83 0.28 12.19
C GLU A 349 8.33 -0.01 12.38
N ILE A 350 7.55 -0.07 11.29
CA ILE A 350 6.12 -0.37 11.32
C ILE A 350 5.85 -1.75 11.94
N ALA A 351 6.58 -2.78 11.54
CA ALA A 351 6.42 -4.12 12.10
C ALA A 351 6.68 -4.14 13.61
N GLN A 352 7.69 -3.41 14.09
CA GLN A 352 7.98 -3.29 15.52
C GLN A 352 6.93 -2.47 16.28
N VAL A 353 6.41 -1.38 15.69
CA VAL A 353 5.31 -0.60 16.29
C VAL A 353 4.06 -1.47 16.44
N LEU A 354 3.67 -2.18 15.38
CA LEU A 354 2.53 -3.10 15.40
C LEU A 354 2.72 -4.22 16.43
N LYS A 355 3.92 -4.82 16.48
CA LYS A 355 4.28 -5.82 17.50
C LYS A 355 4.13 -5.26 18.91
N GLY A 356 4.56 -4.01 19.13
CA GLY A 356 4.40 -3.30 20.38
C GLY A 356 2.94 -3.04 20.76
N TRP A 357 2.08 -2.66 19.81
CA TRP A 357 0.65 -2.46 20.07
C TRP A 357 -0.05 -3.75 20.48
N ILE A 358 0.26 -4.86 19.80
CA ILE A 358 -0.32 -6.18 20.11
C ILE A 358 0.14 -6.66 21.48
N LYS A 359 1.46 -6.60 21.77
CA LYS A 359 1.98 -6.99 23.10
C LYS A 359 1.39 -6.18 24.26
N LYS A 360 1.02 -4.92 24.01
CA LYS A 360 0.41 -4.03 25.01
C LYS A 360 -1.12 -4.16 25.10
N GLY A 361 -1.74 -5.08 24.35
CA GLY A 361 -3.20 -5.24 24.31
C GLY A 361 -3.94 -4.03 23.70
N LYS A 362 -3.25 -3.19 22.91
CA LYS A 362 -3.84 -2.02 22.23
C LYS A 362 -4.33 -2.34 20.81
N PHE A 363 -3.98 -3.53 20.31
CA PHE A 363 -4.38 -3.99 18.99
C PHE A 363 -4.75 -5.48 19.08
N PHE A 364 -6.00 -5.77 18.73
CA PHE A 364 -6.53 -7.13 18.67
C PHE A 364 -6.69 -7.56 17.21
N LEU A 365 -6.53 -8.85 16.97
CA LEU A 365 -6.72 -9.43 15.65
C LEU A 365 -8.21 -9.44 15.31
N GLN A 366 -8.52 -9.20 14.04
CA GLN A 366 -9.86 -9.29 13.51
C GLN A 366 -9.87 -10.41 12.47
N GLU A 367 -10.70 -11.43 12.68
CA GLU A 367 -10.95 -12.44 11.65
C GLU A 367 -11.61 -11.76 10.45
N PRO A 368 -11.18 -12.05 9.21
CA PRO A 368 -11.83 -11.52 8.02
C PRO A 368 -13.32 -11.84 8.03
N ILE A 369 -14.14 -10.82 7.80
CA ILE A 369 -15.58 -10.98 7.61
C ILE A 369 -15.84 -11.80 6.34
N GLN A 370 -15.02 -11.57 5.31
CA GLN A 370 -15.05 -12.29 4.05
C GLN A 370 -13.63 -12.42 3.50
N ARG A 371 -13.31 -13.58 2.91
CA ARG A 371 -12.03 -13.81 2.22
C ARG A 371 -11.96 -13.02 0.92
N LEU A 372 -10.73 -12.65 0.53
CA LEU A 372 -10.52 -12.07 -0.80
C LEU A 372 -10.78 -13.12 -1.90
N PRO A 373 -11.25 -12.70 -3.09
CA PRO A 373 -11.39 -13.59 -4.23
C PRO A 373 -10.06 -14.27 -4.59
N VAL A 374 -10.11 -15.56 -4.93
CA VAL A 374 -8.91 -16.33 -5.35
C VAL A 374 -8.95 -16.72 -6.82
N ASP A 375 -10.12 -16.57 -7.45
CA ASP A 375 -10.48 -17.06 -8.78
C ASP A 375 -10.92 -15.93 -9.73
N GLU A 376 -10.83 -14.67 -9.29
CA GLU A 376 -11.23 -13.53 -10.10
C GLU A 376 -10.25 -13.30 -11.26
N LYS A 377 -10.80 -13.10 -12.46
CA LYS A 377 -10.03 -12.83 -13.67
C LYS A 377 -9.85 -11.33 -13.86
N PHE A 378 -8.61 -10.88 -13.85
CA PHE A 378 -8.26 -9.52 -14.25
C PHE A 378 -8.64 -9.27 -15.71
N LYS A 379 -9.45 -8.24 -15.97
CA LYS A 379 -9.90 -7.85 -17.31
C LYS A 379 -9.19 -6.57 -17.76
N PRO A 380 -8.41 -6.60 -18.84
CA PRO A 380 -7.86 -5.39 -19.42
C PRO A 380 -8.96 -4.57 -20.13
N LEU A 381 -8.76 -3.26 -20.27
CA LEU A 381 -9.68 -2.40 -21.02
C LEU A 381 -9.73 -2.81 -22.50
N ASP A 382 -10.91 -3.23 -22.96
CA ASP A 382 -11.18 -3.53 -24.37
C ASP A 382 -11.20 -2.23 -25.19
N ILE A 383 -10.41 -2.18 -26.27
CA ILE A 383 -10.37 -1.03 -27.17
C ILE A 383 -11.17 -1.42 -28.41
N ARG A 384 -12.46 -1.08 -28.39
CA ARG A 384 -13.30 -1.16 -29.58
C ARG A 384 -12.86 -0.05 -30.54
N ARG A 385 -12.31 -0.46 -31.68
CA ARG A 385 -11.94 0.43 -32.78
C ARG A 385 -13.08 0.55 -33.77
#